data_AF-B1JA14-F1
#
_entry.id   AF-B1JA14-F1
#
_cell.length_a   1.000
_cell.length_b   1.000
_cell.length_c   1.000
_cell.angle_alpha   90.00
_cell.angle_beta   90.00
_cell.angle_gamma   90.00
#
_symmetry.space_group_name_H-M   'P 1'
#
loop_
_entity.id
_entity.type
_entity.pdbx_description
1 polymer ?
#
loop_
_entity_poly.entity_id
_entity_poly.type
_entity_poly.pdbx_seq_one_letter_code
_entity_poly.pdbx_strand_id
1 'polypeptide(L)'
;MMFEQYRLAPPENILECSAGIIFCELARATDVISYWPLRMLDYVNRTDQGLEILNLEEQVPALNISLVYRNQELLTREARLLADELEYVFINPRAPKYNDDYC
;
A
#
# COMPACT_ATOMS: atom_id res chain seq x y z
N MET A 1 16.78 13.02 -4.90
CA MET A 1 16.03 11.89 -4.28
C MET A 1 15.96 12.09 -2.76
N MET A 2 15.02 11.45 -2.04
CA MET A 2 14.82 11.64 -0.59
C MET A 2 16.13 11.60 0.22
N PHE A 3 16.96 10.57 0.01
CA PHE A 3 18.25 10.43 0.72
C PHE A 3 19.18 11.63 0.52
N GLU A 4 19.32 12.13 -0.71
CA GLU A 4 20.14 13.32 -1.01
C GLU A 4 19.60 14.58 -0.34
N GLN A 5 18.27 14.77 -0.35
CA GLN A 5 17.60 15.91 0.27
C GLN A 5 17.89 15.97 1.77
N TYR A 6 17.89 14.81 2.44
CA TYR A 6 18.17 14.69 3.88
C TYR A 6 19.66 14.45 4.20
N ARG A 7 20.54 14.48 3.19
CA ARG A 7 21.99 14.21 3.34
C ARG A 7 22.29 12.84 3.98
N LEU A 8 21.46 11.86 3.69
CA LEU A 8 21.60 10.47 4.11
C LEU A 8 22.32 9.67 3.01
N ALA A 9 23.15 8.71 3.43
CA ALA A 9 23.66 7.72 2.51
C ALA A 9 22.52 6.78 2.06
N PRO A 10 22.44 6.39 0.78
CA PRO A 10 21.51 5.35 0.36
C PRO A 10 21.88 4.00 1.01
N PRO A 11 20.92 3.09 1.19
CA PRO A 11 21.19 1.77 1.74
C PRO A 11 22.12 0.95 0.82
N GLU A 12 23.14 0.31 1.40
CA GLU A 12 24.13 -0.48 0.65
C GLU A 12 23.65 -1.91 0.35
N ASN A 13 22.83 -2.48 1.23
CA ASN A 13 22.35 -3.86 1.14
C ASN A 13 20.83 -3.87 0.91
N ILE A 14 20.42 -3.85 -0.35
CA ILE A 14 19.01 -3.88 -0.74
C ILE A 14 18.65 -5.30 -1.18
N LEU A 15 17.58 -5.84 -0.60
CA LEU A 15 16.97 -7.09 -1.03
C LEU A 15 15.68 -6.78 -1.79
N GLU A 16 15.54 -7.37 -2.97
CA GLU A 16 14.33 -7.27 -3.77
C GLU A 16 13.48 -8.54 -3.59
N CYS A 17 12.18 -8.34 -3.41
CA CYS A 17 11.22 -9.44 -3.30
C CYS A 17 9.92 -9.11 -4.01
N SER A 18 9.23 -10.14 -4.51
CA SER A 18 8.04 -10.00 -5.33
C SER A 18 6.73 -10.01 -4.54
N ALA A 19 6.76 -10.33 -3.25
CA ALA A 19 5.56 -10.47 -2.44
C ALA A 19 5.72 -9.88 -1.03
N GLY A 20 4.71 -9.13 -0.59
CA GLY A 20 4.65 -8.52 0.74
C GLY A 20 4.85 -9.53 1.89
N ILE A 21 4.27 -10.72 1.76
CA ILE A 21 4.39 -11.76 2.79
C ILE A 21 5.83 -12.19 3.03
N ILE A 22 6.66 -12.24 1.97
CA ILE A 22 8.06 -12.66 2.09
C ILE A 22 8.86 -11.61 2.87
N PHE A 23 8.54 -10.32 2.72
CA PHE A 23 9.16 -9.27 3.54
C PHE A 23 8.85 -9.45 5.04
N CYS A 24 7.62 -9.86 5.38
CA CYS A 24 7.25 -10.15 6.78
C CYS A 24 8.07 -11.32 7.32
N GLU A 25 8.13 -12.44 6.57
CA GLU A 25 8.91 -13.61 6.98
C GLU A 25 10.41 -13.30 7.13
N LEU A 26 10.99 -12.50 6.22
CA LEU A 26 12.38 -12.07 6.31
C LEU A 26 12.61 -11.21 7.57
N ALA A 27 11.75 -10.23 7.83
CA ALA A 27 11.85 -9.39 9.02
C ALA A 27 11.69 -10.18 10.34
N ARG A 28 11.04 -11.35 10.32
CA ARG A 28 10.95 -12.26 11.48
C ARG A 28 12.20 -13.10 11.67
N ALA A 29 12.82 -13.52 10.57
CA ALA A 29 13.97 -14.43 10.59
C ALA A 29 15.32 -13.70 10.66
N THR A 30 15.35 -12.40 10.33
CA THR A 30 16.57 -11.59 10.22
C THR A 30 16.35 -10.19 10.78
N ASP A 31 17.34 -9.31 10.61
CA ASP A 31 17.35 -7.89 11.00
C ASP A 31 16.91 -6.95 9.87
N VAL A 32 16.18 -7.47 8.87
CA VAL A 32 15.77 -6.67 7.71
C VAL A 32 14.67 -5.69 8.09
N ILE A 33 14.83 -4.45 7.63
CA ILE A 33 13.81 -3.40 7.71
C ILE A 33 13.13 -3.30 6.34
N SER A 34 11.80 -3.21 6.32
CA SER A 34 11.01 -3.03 5.10
C SER A 34 10.10 -1.81 5.19
N TYR A 35 9.94 -1.11 4.07
CA TYR A 35 9.08 0.08 3.97
C TYR A 35 7.68 -0.32 3.49
N TRP A 36 6.65 0.18 4.17
CA TRP A 36 5.26 -0.16 3.88
C TRP A 36 4.40 1.10 3.70
N PRO A 37 3.47 1.10 2.73
CA PRO A 37 2.41 2.10 2.70
C PRO A 37 1.59 2.03 3.99
N LEU A 38 1.26 3.17 4.60
CA LEU A 38 0.49 3.22 5.86
C LEU A 38 -0.80 2.39 5.81
N ARG A 39 -1.50 2.40 4.67
CA ARG A 39 -2.74 1.61 4.48
C ARG A 39 -2.54 0.09 4.57
N MET A 40 -1.32 -0.40 4.39
CA MET A 40 -0.97 -1.81 4.49
C MET A 40 -0.53 -2.20 5.91
N LEU A 41 -0.12 -1.24 6.75
CA LEU A 41 0.30 -1.52 8.13
C LEU A 41 -0.83 -2.12 8.97
N ASP A 42 -2.07 -1.68 8.75
CA ASP A 42 -3.25 -2.26 9.41
C ASP A 42 -3.41 -3.76 9.08
N TYR A 43 -3.04 -4.17 7.86
CA TYR A 43 -3.06 -5.57 7.45
C TYR A 43 -1.90 -6.35 8.07
N VAL A 44 -0.68 -5.80 7.99
CA VAL A 44 0.53 -6.44 8.54
C VAL A 44 0.37 -6.67 10.06
N ASN A 45 -0.07 -5.66 10.81
CA ASN A 45 -0.29 -5.78 12.26
C ASN A 45 -1.34 -6.82 12.65
N ARG A 46 -2.40 -6.97 11.85
CA ARG A 46 -3.48 -7.94 12.13
C ARG A 46 -3.03 -9.36 11.89
N THR A 47 -2.16 -9.55 10.90
CA THR A 47 -1.74 -10.89 10.46
C THR A 47 -0.52 -11.38 11.22
N ASP A 48 0.31 -10.47 11.72
CA ASP A 48 1.66 -10.83 12.13
C ASP A 48 2.04 -10.27 13.52
N GLN A 49 1.73 -11.04 14.56
CA GLN A 49 2.14 -10.72 15.93
C GLN A 49 3.67 -10.88 16.04
N GLY A 50 4.39 -9.79 16.30
CA GLY A 50 5.84 -9.80 16.56
C GLY A 50 6.68 -8.79 15.77
N LEU A 51 6.11 -8.07 14.80
CA LEU A 51 6.82 -7.00 14.10
C LEU A 51 6.66 -5.66 14.83
N GLU A 52 7.74 -4.89 14.90
CA GLU A 52 7.74 -3.53 15.43
C GLU A 52 7.57 -2.50 14.31
N ILE A 53 6.65 -1.55 14.50
CA ILE A 53 6.50 -0.43 13.56
C ILE A 53 7.47 0.67 13.96
N LEU A 54 8.43 0.95 13.07
CA LEU A 54 9.34 2.08 13.18
C LEU A 54 8.75 3.30 12.49
N ASN A 55 8.78 4.44 13.17
CA ASN A 55 8.41 5.72 12.58
C ASN A 55 9.62 6.33 11.88
N LEU A 56 9.41 6.89 10.69
CA LEU A 56 10.43 7.64 9.97
C LEU A 56 10.37 9.10 10.43
N GLU A 57 11.54 9.69 10.68
CA GLU A 57 11.64 11.11 11.03
C GLU A 57 11.49 12.00 9.79
N GLU A 58 11.96 11.52 8.65
CA GLU A 58 11.91 12.22 7.37
C GLU A 58 10.55 12.12 6.70
N GLN A 59 10.23 13.13 5.89
CA GLN A 59 9.08 13.07 5.00
C GLN A 59 9.39 12.14 3.83
N VAL A 60 8.73 10.99 3.80
CA VAL A 60 8.78 10.07 2.66
C VAL A 60 7.98 10.61 1.48
N PRO A 61 8.44 10.38 0.23
CA PRO A 61 7.66 10.70 -0.95
C PRO A 61 6.33 9.94 -0.95
N ALA A 62 5.26 10.61 -1.39
CA ALA A 62 3.95 9.99 -1.49
C ALA A 62 3.94 8.85 -2.52
N LEU A 63 3.35 7.71 -2.15
CA LEU A 63 3.03 6.66 -3.10
C LEU A 63 1.73 7.01 -3.81
N ASN A 64 1.82 7.39 -5.08
CA ASN A 64 0.66 7.62 -5.92
C ASN A 64 0.14 6.28 -6.45
N ILE A 65 -1.14 6.00 -6.19
CA ILE A 65 -1.83 4.82 -6.72
C ILE A 65 -2.88 5.33 -7.70
N SER A 66 -2.87 4.78 -8.90
CA SER A 66 -3.74 5.21 -10.00
C SER A 66 -4.54 4.03 -10.52
N LEU A 67 -5.83 4.25 -10.76
CA LEU A 67 -6.69 3.31 -11.46
C LEU A 67 -6.54 3.56 -12.97
N VAL A 68 -6.09 2.56 -13.72
CA VAL A 68 -5.88 2.66 -15.17
C VAL A 68 -6.89 1.78 -15.88
N TYR A 69 -7.67 2.39 -16.77
CA TYR A 69 -8.69 1.73 -17.56
C TYR A 69 -8.84 2.42 -18.92
N ARG A 70 -9.60 1.81 -19.84
CA ARG A 70 -9.87 2.39 -21.16
C ARG A 70 -10.65 3.71 -21.04
N ASN A 71 -10.58 4.58 -22.04
CA ASN A 71 -11.38 5.81 -22.06
C ASN A 71 -12.86 5.55 -21.71
N GLN A 72 -13.50 6.46 -20.98
CA GLN A 72 -14.86 6.29 -20.46
C GLN A 72 -15.90 5.94 -21.53
N GLU A 73 -15.74 6.46 -22.74
CA GLU A 73 -16.59 6.17 -23.90
C GLU A 73 -16.53 4.71 -24.37
N LEU A 74 -15.46 3.99 -23.99
CA LEU A 74 -15.18 2.60 -24.35
C LEU A 74 -15.52 1.62 -23.21
N LEU A 75 -16.02 2.12 -22.09
CA LEU A 75 -16.43 1.28 -20.96
C LEU A 75 -17.88 0.82 -21.11
N THR A 76 -18.13 -0.44 -20.74
CA THR A 76 -19.49 -0.88 -20.44
C THR A 76 -20.02 -0.16 -19.21
N ARG A 77 -21.34 -0.17 -19.03
CA ARG A 77 -21.97 0.41 -17.84
C ARG A 77 -21.42 -0.23 -16.55
N GLU A 78 -21.25 -1.54 -16.56
CA GLU A 78 -20.77 -2.34 -15.43
C GLU A 78 -19.33 -1.98 -15.08
N ALA A 79 -18.46 -1.84 -16.09
CA ALA A 79 -17.06 -1.48 -15.86
C ALA A 79 -16.91 -0.06 -15.29
N ARG A 80 -17.77 0.88 -15.71
CA ARG A 80 -17.81 2.23 -15.15
C ARG A 80 -18.26 2.22 -13.68
N LEU A 81 -19.35 1.52 -13.36
CA LEU A 81 -19.82 1.39 -11.98
C LEU A 81 -18.74 0.80 -11.06
N LEU A 82 -18.04 -0.23 -11.52
CA LEU A 82 -16.92 -0.82 -10.78
C LEU A 82 -15.77 0.16 -10.58
N ALA A 83 -15.43 0.95 -11.60
CA ALA A 83 -14.37 1.97 -11.48
C ALA A 83 -14.73 3.03 -10.43
N ASP A 84 -15.97 3.53 -10.46
CA ASP A 84 -16.48 4.51 -9.50
C ASP A 84 -16.48 3.93 -8.06
N GLU A 85 -16.88 2.66 -7.90
CA GLU A 85 -16.85 1.97 -6.61
C GLU A 85 -15.41 1.79 -6.09
N LEU A 86 -14.50 1.35 -6.95
CA LEU A 86 -13.09 1.18 -6.58
C LEU A 86 -12.46 2.50 -6.16
N GLU A 87 -12.73 3.59 -6.90
CA GLU A 87 -12.27 4.92 -6.54
C GLU A 87 -12.84 5.36 -5.18
N TYR A 88 -14.14 5.17 -4.97
CA TYR A 88 -14.79 5.52 -3.70
C TYR A 88 -14.17 4.77 -2.52
N VAL A 89 -14.04 3.44 -2.61
CA VAL A 89 -13.46 2.60 -1.56
C VAL A 89 -12.00 2.94 -1.32
N PHE A 90 -11.26 3.26 -2.38
CA PHE A 90 -9.84 3.58 -2.27
C PHE A 90 -9.59 4.93 -1.57
N ILE A 91 -10.37 5.96 -1.89
CA ILE A 91 -10.29 7.29 -1.28
C ILE A 91 -10.84 7.26 0.16
N ASN A 92 -11.83 6.41 0.43
CA ASN A 92 -12.49 6.32 1.72
C ASN A 92 -12.29 4.94 2.36
N PRO A 93 -11.08 4.57 2.81
CA PRO A 93 -10.76 3.23 3.32
C PRO A 93 -11.50 2.85 4.61
N ARG A 94 -12.17 3.81 5.25
CA ARG A 94 -13.03 3.62 6.44
C ARG A 94 -14.51 3.88 6.16
N ALA A 95 -14.91 4.11 4.90
CA ALA A 95 -16.32 4.20 4.56
C ALA A 95 -17.02 2.88 4.94
N PRO A 96 -18.27 2.94 5.42
CA PRO A 96 -19.07 1.74 5.58
C PRO A 96 -19.14 1.01 4.23
N LYS A 97 -18.97 -0.31 4.24
CA LYS A 97 -19.17 -1.14 3.05
C LYS A 97 -20.56 -0.82 2.50
N TYR A 98 -20.67 -0.60 1.20
CA TYR A 98 -21.97 -0.45 0.55
C TYR A 98 -22.77 -1.73 0.83
N ASN A 99 -23.90 -1.62 1.53
CA ASN A 99 -24.76 -2.76 1.83
C ASN A 99 -25.42 -3.22 0.54
N ASP A 100 -25.06 -4.42 0.10
CA ASP A 100 -25.71 -5.13 -1.00
C ASP A 100 -27.00 -5.84 -0.50
N ASP A 101 -27.87 -5.11 0.22
CA ASP A 101 -29.13 -5.64 0.77
C ASP A 101 -30.26 -5.70 -0.28
N TYR A 102 -29.93 -5.79 -1.58
CA TYR A 102 -30.89 -6.00 -2.66
C TYR A 102 -30.57 -7.29 -3.44
N CYS A 103 -30.81 -8.43 -2.80
CA CYS A 103 -31.07 -9.72 -3.45
C CYS A 103 -32.35 -10.32 -2.86
#